data_AF-A0A7W6EPH8-F1
#
_entry.id   AF-A0A7W6EPH8-F1
#
_cell.length_a   1.000
_cell.length_b   1.000
_cell.length_c   1.000
_cell.angle_alpha   90.00
_cell.angle_beta   90.00
_cell.angle_gamma   90.00
#
_symmetry.space_group_name_H-M   'P 1'
#
loop_
_entity.id
_entity.type
_entity.pdbx_description
1 polymer ?
#
loop_
_entity_poly.entity_id
_entity_poly.type
_entity_poly.pdbx_seq_one_letter_code
_entity_poly.pdbx_strand_id
1 'polypeptide(L)'
;MKKITTDYCELIILRVIIFLFFTSSFIFIILTNENKFDESFHLIDINNYFSHGINIKSLKNHTTPTGPGSHIWATFWGKLFGYNIITFRFSVWFCWLFIYILLEHLFKEKRRNTNTVALLLFSTPYAPTLAGLLMTEAFGLFCALMGTLLLIISFKVKKHSILLITSTLFMGIAIISRLYFLCLAPSFFMLMFQKKLSTSLSFTYSSILIANIILIFPFLSLCLIWGGIIPPSYYKVHSAQNLHLALNFPRFISVLMYLGAYLSPIITLQLIQKEIKIEIKTIIILLIISVFIFSYVYVWNIDTTFTKSGLINYIDQKIRFLNPTIGYIFYFFSIFISIFSLYYFNKNFKSLKKNDIIIFCYYTIVFFLILQIFISGNNPFYERYLIHILPFLWIICGNMKFKKTILFYVFILAGIFIGQLALWRWYFE
;
A
#
# COMPACT_ATOMS: atom_id res chain seq x y z
N MET A 1 -34.65 15.77 7.04
CA MET A 1 -33.70 16.89 6.80
C MET A 1 -32.34 16.72 7.50
N LYS A 2 -32.21 16.42 8.80
CA LYS A 2 -30.91 16.31 9.52
C LYS A 2 -29.84 15.36 8.95
N LYS A 3 -30.24 14.28 8.25
CA LYS A 3 -29.29 13.27 7.71
C LYS A 3 -28.60 13.73 6.41
N ILE A 4 -29.24 14.62 5.66
CA ILE A 4 -28.70 15.13 4.40
C ILE A 4 -27.55 16.10 4.72
N THR A 5 -27.73 17.01 5.67
CA THR A 5 -26.72 18.00 6.04
C THR A 5 -25.41 17.40 6.57
N THR A 6 -25.48 16.29 7.32
CA THR A 6 -24.28 15.62 7.85
C THR A 6 -23.43 14.98 6.74
N ASP A 7 -24.06 14.31 5.78
CA ASP A 7 -23.34 13.62 4.70
C ASP A 7 -22.63 14.62 3.75
N TYR A 8 -23.21 15.82 3.56
CA TYR A 8 -22.59 16.89 2.77
C TYR A 8 -21.36 17.50 3.47
N CYS A 9 -21.45 17.78 4.78
CA CYS A 9 -20.30 18.30 5.53
C CYS A 9 -19.12 17.32 5.54
N GLU A 10 -19.37 16.02 5.72
CA GLU A 10 -18.32 14.99 5.64
C GLU A 10 -17.60 14.99 4.28
N LEU A 11 -18.35 15.17 3.19
CA LEU A 11 -17.82 15.19 1.83
C LEU A 11 -17.00 16.46 1.55
N ILE A 12 -17.42 17.61 2.07
CA ILE A 12 -16.65 18.85 1.97
C ILE A 12 -15.33 18.71 2.72
N ILE A 13 -15.38 18.23 3.98
CA ILE A 13 -14.18 18.00 4.80
C ILE A 13 -13.21 17.05 4.08
N LEU A 14 -13.73 15.95 3.53
CA LEU A 14 -12.93 15.00 2.74
C LEU A 14 -12.22 15.68 1.57
N ARG A 15 -12.96 16.44 0.76
CA ARG A 15 -12.40 17.09 -0.43
C ARG A 15 -11.36 18.14 -0.05
N VAL A 16 -11.60 18.90 1.01
CA VAL A 16 -10.62 19.87 1.54
C VAL A 16 -9.36 19.14 1.99
N ILE A 17 -9.49 18.05 2.75
CA ILE A 17 -8.36 17.24 3.20
C ILE A 17 -7.54 16.71 2.01
N ILE A 18 -8.20 16.11 1.03
CA ILE A 18 -7.54 15.53 -0.15
C ILE A 18 -6.90 16.63 -0.99
N PHE A 19 -7.57 17.77 -1.14
CA PHE A 19 -7.02 18.93 -1.83
C PHE A 19 -5.76 19.45 -1.13
N LEU A 20 -5.79 19.61 0.19
CA LEU A 20 -4.62 20.01 0.98
C LEU A 20 -3.49 18.99 0.89
N PHE A 21 -3.81 17.70 0.89
CA PHE A 21 -2.82 16.63 0.68
C PHE A 21 -2.09 16.80 -0.66
N PHE A 22 -2.83 16.91 -1.75
CA PHE A 22 -2.24 17.02 -3.09
C PHE A 22 -1.50 18.34 -3.28
N THR A 23 -2.04 19.43 -2.74
CA THR A 23 -1.41 20.75 -2.79
C THR A 23 -0.10 20.76 -2.02
N SER A 24 -0.08 20.18 -0.83
CA SER A 24 1.14 20.07 -0.02
C SER A 24 2.23 19.26 -0.74
N SER A 25 1.90 18.08 -1.26
CA SER A 25 2.85 17.28 -2.04
C SER A 25 3.31 18.00 -3.32
N PHE A 26 2.41 18.72 -4.00
CA PHE A 26 2.73 19.50 -5.19
C PHE A 26 3.73 20.62 -4.88
N ILE A 27 3.49 21.39 -3.81
CA ILE A 27 4.40 22.46 -3.38
C ILE A 27 5.76 21.86 -3.00
N PHE A 28 5.78 20.76 -2.24
CA PHE A 28 7.01 20.06 -1.91
C PHE A 28 7.83 19.67 -3.14
N ILE A 29 7.18 19.12 -4.18
CA ILE A 29 7.83 18.72 -5.43
C ILE A 29 8.49 19.90 -6.13
N ILE A 30 7.82 21.06 -6.16
CA ILE A 30 8.34 22.28 -6.81
C ILE A 30 9.51 22.88 -6.02
N LEU A 31 9.43 22.87 -4.69
CA LEU A 31 10.45 23.51 -3.86
C LEU A 31 11.72 22.67 -3.70
N THR A 32 11.65 21.36 -3.98
CA THR A 32 12.75 20.43 -3.74
C THR A 32 13.38 19.99 -5.05
N ASN A 33 14.59 20.48 -5.38
CA ASN A 33 15.28 20.12 -6.62
C ASN A 33 16.32 19.01 -6.47
N GLU A 34 16.62 18.62 -5.23
CA GLU A 34 17.60 17.58 -4.92
C GLU A 34 16.93 16.21 -4.73
N ASN A 35 17.71 15.15 -4.90
CA ASN A 35 17.30 13.79 -4.57
C ASN A 35 17.17 13.66 -3.04
N LYS A 36 16.08 13.09 -2.57
CA LYS A 36 15.81 12.84 -1.14
C LYS A 36 15.51 11.36 -0.94
N PHE A 37 15.74 10.84 0.27
CA PHE A 37 15.51 9.43 0.59
C PHE A 37 16.19 8.48 -0.43
N ASP A 38 15.49 7.42 -0.88
CA ASP A 38 16.02 6.40 -1.79
C ASP A 38 15.96 6.78 -3.28
N GLU A 39 15.63 8.02 -3.63
CA GLU A 39 15.47 8.44 -5.03
C GLU A 39 16.75 8.31 -5.85
N SER A 40 17.91 8.52 -5.24
CA SER A 40 19.21 8.35 -5.89
C SER A 40 19.41 6.91 -6.40
N PHE A 41 18.95 5.91 -5.64
CA PHE A 41 19.00 4.51 -6.06
C PHE A 41 18.09 4.27 -7.26
N HIS A 42 16.87 4.81 -7.25
CA HIS A 42 15.93 4.67 -8.37
C HIS A 42 16.41 5.37 -9.64
N LEU A 43 17.07 6.51 -9.50
CA LEU A 43 17.59 7.28 -10.63
C LEU A 43 18.68 6.54 -11.42
N ILE A 44 19.44 5.63 -10.80
CA ILE A 44 20.45 4.82 -11.50
C ILE A 44 19.79 3.99 -12.60
N ASP A 45 18.73 3.26 -12.26
CA ASP A 45 18.01 2.41 -13.20
C ASP A 45 17.21 3.23 -14.22
N ILE A 46 16.59 4.34 -13.79
CA ILE A 46 15.89 5.26 -14.69
C ILE A 46 16.88 5.86 -15.70
N ASN A 47 18.07 6.30 -15.27
CA ASN A 47 19.10 6.82 -16.17
C ASN A 47 19.54 5.78 -17.19
N ASN A 48 19.74 4.54 -16.74
CA ASN A 48 20.12 3.44 -17.61
C ASN A 48 19.06 3.18 -18.70
N TYR A 49 17.78 3.14 -18.32
CA TYR A 49 16.67 2.96 -19.26
C TYR A 49 16.42 4.16 -20.16
N PHE A 50 16.65 5.37 -19.63
CA PHE A 50 16.52 6.61 -20.39
C PHE A 50 17.58 6.69 -21.49
N SER A 51 18.84 6.46 -21.13
CA SER A 51 20.00 6.58 -22.02
C SER A 51 20.13 5.43 -23.02
N HIS A 52 19.92 4.18 -22.60
CA HIS A 52 20.17 3.00 -23.43
C HIS A 52 18.89 2.32 -23.94
N GLY A 53 17.71 2.83 -23.55
CA GLY A 53 16.44 2.18 -23.81
C GLY A 53 16.18 0.95 -22.94
N ILE A 54 14.96 0.42 -23.07
CA ILE A 54 14.51 -0.78 -22.35
C ILE A 54 14.79 -1.98 -23.26
N ASN A 55 15.78 -2.78 -22.90
CA ASN A 55 16.18 -3.99 -23.63
C ASN A 55 16.70 -5.05 -22.65
N ILE A 56 16.99 -6.26 -23.14
CA ILE A 56 17.46 -7.37 -22.29
C ILE A 56 18.71 -6.99 -21.50
N LYS A 57 19.65 -6.24 -22.10
CA LYS A 57 20.90 -5.83 -21.44
C LYS A 57 20.61 -4.83 -20.30
N SER A 58 19.78 -3.81 -20.54
CA SER A 58 19.44 -2.84 -19.49
C SER A 58 18.62 -3.47 -18.37
N LEU A 59 17.72 -4.41 -18.67
CA LEU A 59 16.98 -5.18 -17.66
C LEU A 59 17.87 -6.11 -16.82
N LYS A 60 18.87 -6.76 -17.43
CA LYS A 60 19.87 -7.57 -16.68
C LYS A 60 20.74 -6.71 -15.77
N ASN A 61 20.98 -5.47 -16.17
CA ASN A 61 21.76 -4.49 -15.39
C ASN A 61 20.88 -3.68 -14.41
N HIS A 62 19.66 -4.13 -14.11
CA HIS A 62 18.81 -3.49 -13.10
C HIS A 62 19.43 -3.67 -11.71
N THR A 63 19.70 -2.56 -11.03
CA THR A 63 20.50 -2.51 -9.81
C THR A 63 19.68 -2.33 -8.54
N THR A 64 18.43 -1.88 -8.63
CA THR A 64 17.58 -1.72 -7.45
C THR A 64 16.90 -3.04 -7.04
N PRO A 65 16.54 -3.18 -5.75
CA PRO A 65 15.84 -4.35 -5.25
C PRO A 65 14.33 -4.34 -5.57
N THR A 66 13.88 -3.43 -6.42
CA THR A 66 12.46 -3.35 -6.78
C THR A 66 12.27 -3.94 -8.16
N GLY A 67 11.03 -4.00 -8.63
CA GLY A 67 10.80 -4.44 -10.00
C GLY A 67 11.08 -3.29 -11.00
N PRO A 68 11.39 -3.58 -12.26
CA PRO A 68 11.69 -2.54 -13.25
C PRO A 68 10.44 -1.76 -13.70
N GLY A 69 9.22 -2.23 -13.39
CA GLY A 69 7.96 -1.65 -13.91
C GLY A 69 7.78 -0.17 -13.60
N SER A 70 8.03 0.24 -12.35
CA SER A 70 7.98 1.64 -11.91
C SER A 70 9.06 2.51 -12.56
N HIS A 71 10.27 1.97 -12.73
CA HIS A 71 11.37 2.67 -13.38
C HIS A 71 11.15 2.82 -14.89
N ILE A 72 10.56 1.82 -15.53
CA ILE A 72 10.11 1.87 -16.93
C ILE A 72 9.06 2.97 -17.09
N TRP A 73 8.08 3.04 -16.19
CA TRP A 73 7.08 4.12 -16.16
C TRP A 73 7.72 5.50 -16.01
N ALA A 74 8.58 5.69 -15.00
CA ALA A 74 9.27 6.95 -14.77
C ALA A 74 10.14 7.35 -15.97
N THR A 75 10.82 6.38 -16.59
CA THR A 75 11.61 6.60 -17.81
C THR A 75 10.74 7.07 -18.97
N PHE A 76 9.60 6.40 -19.20
CA PHE A 76 8.64 6.80 -20.23
C PHE A 76 8.14 8.22 -19.99
N TRP A 77 7.79 8.54 -18.74
CA TRP A 77 7.36 9.87 -18.35
C TRP A 77 8.44 10.93 -18.58
N GLY A 78 9.68 10.66 -18.19
CA GLY A 78 10.81 11.56 -18.44
C GLY A 78 11.10 11.76 -19.93
N LYS A 79 10.84 10.75 -20.78
CA LYS A 79 11.00 10.91 -22.24
C LYS A 79 9.95 11.87 -22.82
N LEU A 80 8.77 11.95 -22.21
CA LEU A 80 7.71 12.86 -22.64
C LEU A 80 7.88 14.28 -22.08
N PHE A 81 8.32 14.41 -20.83
CA PHE A 81 8.29 15.68 -20.09
C PHE A 81 9.67 16.19 -19.65
N GLY A 82 10.76 15.52 -20.04
CA GLY A 82 12.13 15.89 -19.72
C GLY A 82 12.76 15.06 -18.58
N TYR A 83 14.09 14.92 -18.63
CA TYR A 83 14.88 14.21 -17.63
C TYR A 83 15.21 15.12 -16.44
N ASN A 84 14.37 15.11 -15.41
CA ASN A 84 14.56 15.86 -14.17
C ASN A 84 13.84 15.13 -13.01
N ILE A 85 14.41 15.15 -11.81
CA ILE A 85 13.78 14.61 -10.59
C ILE A 85 12.37 15.16 -10.34
N ILE A 86 12.15 16.46 -10.59
CA ILE A 86 10.83 17.09 -10.47
C ILE A 86 9.83 16.40 -11.39
N THR A 87 10.21 16.15 -12.65
CA THR A 87 9.39 15.47 -13.65
C THR A 87 9.04 14.04 -13.20
N PHE A 88 10.01 13.30 -12.65
CA PHE A 88 9.77 11.96 -12.13
C PHE A 88 8.85 11.94 -10.91
N ARG A 89 8.99 12.89 -9.98
CA ARG A 89 8.07 13.05 -8.84
C ARG A 89 6.66 13.39 -9.29
N PHE A 90 6.50 14.25 -10.30
CA PHE A 90 5.18 14.52 -10.89
C PHE A 90 4.52 13.26 -11.47
N SER A 91 5.29 12.32 -12.03
CA SER A 91 4.76 11.04 -12.50
C SER A 91 4.09 10.23 -11.38
N VAL A 92 4.69 10.26 -10.18
CA VAL A 92 4.21 9.56 -8.99
C VAL A 92 3.00 10.29 -8.39
N TRP A 93 3.08 11.61 -8.28
CA TRP A 93 1.95 12.45 -7.84
C TRP A 93 0.72 12.23 -8.72
N PHE A 94 0.91 12.14 -10.03
CA PHE A 94 -0.15 11.85 -10.99
C PHE A 94 -0.77 10.47 -10.75
N CYS A 95 0.03 9.42 -10.50
CA CYS A 95 -0.50 8.10 -10.11
C CYS A 95 -1.43 8.19 -8.89
N TRP A 96 -1.06 8.95 -7.86
CA TRP A 96 -1.90 9.16 -6.67
C TRP A 96 -3.19 9.92 -6.96
N LEU A 97 -3.13 10.95 -7.81
CA LEU A 97 -4.32 11.67 -8.25
C LEU A 97 -5.30 10.73 -8.97
N PHE A 98 -4.78 9.86 -9.85
CA PHE A 98 -5.59 8.86 -10.53
C PHE A 98 -6.15 7.82 -9.56
N ILE A 99 -5.39 7.38 -8.55
CA ILE A 99 -5.91 6.50 -7.49
C ILE A 99 -7.14 7.12 -6.82
N TYR A 100 -7.11 8.42 -6.49
CA TYR A 100 -8.27 9.11 -5.92
C TYR A 100 -9.47 9.08 -6.87
N ILE A 101 -9.26 9.44 -8.14
CA ILE A 101 -10.31 9.44 -9.18
C ILE A 101 -10.91 8.04 -9.36
N LEU A 102 -10.08 7.00 -9.34
CA LEU A 102 -10.49 5.60 -9.47
C LEU A 102 -11.35 5.16 -8.27
N LEU A 103 -10.98 5.54 -7.05
CA LEU A 103 -11.77 5.26 -5.85
C LEU A 103 -13.16 5.91 -5.94
N GLU A 104 -13.25 7.18 -6.35
CA GLU A 104 -14.52 7.88 -6.59
C GLU A 104 -15.42 7.10 -7.58
N HIS A 105 -14.84 6.54 -8.64
CA HIS A 105 -15.56 5.74 -9.64
C HIS A 105 -16.00 4.37 -9.13
N LEU A 106 -15.11 3.64 -8.44
CA LEU A 106 -15.35 2.30 -7.89
C LEU A 106 -16.61 2.23 -7.02
N PHE A 107 -16.91 3.32 -6.32
CA PHE A 107 -17.93 3.35 -5.29
C PHE A 107 -18.99 4.44 -5.54
N LYS A 108 -19.19 4.87 -6.79
CA LYS A 108 -20.16 5.93 -7.16
C LYS A 108 -21.56 5.73 -6.58
N GLU A 109 -22.05 4.48 -6.52
CA GLU A 109 -23.35 4.10 -5.95
C GLU A 109 -23.37 4.02 -4.41
N LYS A 110 -22.21 3.85 -3.79
CA LYS A 110 -22.04 3.72 -2.34
C LYS A 110 -21.07 4.77 -1.82
N ARG A 111 -21.37 6.05 -2.11
CA ARG A 111 -20.54 7.24 -1.77
C ARG A 111 -19.97 7.21 -0.35
N ARG A 112 -20.75 6.76 0.63
CA ARG A 112 -20.30 6.64 2.02
C ARG A 112 -19.10 5.69 2.18
N ASN A 113 -19.08 4.59 1.44
CA ASN A 113 -17.99 3.62 1.46
C ASN A 113 -16.77 4.21 0.75
N THR A 114 -16.96 4.88 -0.40
CA THR A 114 -15.89 5.57 -1.14
C THR A 114 -15.11 6.53 -0.25
N ASN A 115 -15.85 7.42 0.41
CA ASN A 115 -15.28 8.48 1.23
C ASN A 115 -14.47 7.89 2.38
N THR A 116 -14.93 6.77 2.93
CA THR A 116 -14.25 6.08 4.03
C THR A 116 -12.96 5.42 3.56
N VAL A 117 -12.98 4.74 2.40
CA VAL A 117 -11.79 4.12 1.81
C VAL A 117 -10.75 5.18 1.45
N ALA A 118 -11.19 6.27 0.79
CA ALA A 118 -10.31 7.38 0.43
C ALA A 118 -9.71 8.04 1.68
N LEU A 119 -10.53 8.36 2.69
CA LEU A 119 -10.03 8.91 3.96
C LEU A 119 -8.94 8.03 4.57
N LEU A 120 -9.21 6.73 4.72
CA LEU A 120 -8.26 5.79 5.33
C LEU A 120 -6.96 5.66 4.51
N LEU A 121 -7.07 5.68 3.18
CA LEU A 121 -5.90 5.60 2.31
C LEU A 121 -5.04 6.85 2.41
N PHE A 122 -5.62 8.03 2.23
CA PHE A 122 -4.89 9.30 2.25
C PHE A 122 -4.49 9.75 3.66
N SER A 123 -5.10 9.19 4.71
CA SER A 123 -4.65 9.38 6.09
C SER A 123 -3.56 8.43 6.54
N THR A 124 -3.12 7.52 5.67
CA THR A 124 -1.97 6.67 5.96
C THR A 124 -0.74 7.58 6.05
N PRO A 125 0.03 7.57 7.14
CA PRO A 125 1.16 8.51 7.30
C PRO A 125 2.24 8.41 6.21
N TYR A 126 2.34 7.28 5.52
CA TYR A 126 3.29 7.13 4.42
C TYR A 126 2.77 7.69 3.07
N ALA A 127 1.47 7.98 2.96
CA ALA A 127 0.86 8.43 1.71
C ALA A 127 1.42 9.76 1.20
N PRO A 128 1.61 10.83 2.01
CA PRO A 128 2.18 12.08 1.51
C PRO A 128 3.61 11.90 0.98
N THR A 129 4.44 11.13 1.69
CA THR A 129 5.80 10.78 1.27
C THR A 129 5.79 10.05 -0.08
N LEU A 130 4.92 9.06 -0.24
CA LEU A 130 4.76 8.33 -1.49
C LEU A 130 4.17 9.15 -2.64
N ALA A 131 3.49 10.26 -2.35
CA ALA A 131 2.93 11.14 -3.37
C ALA A 131 3.90 12.28 -3.76
N GLY A 132 4.82 12.65 -2.87
CA GLY A 132 5.79 13.72 -3.09
C GLY A 132 7.16 13.27 -3.60
N LEU A 133 7.58 12.03 -3.30
CA LEU A 133 8.88 11.49 -3.69
C LEU A 133 8.76 10.46 -4.83
N LEU A 134 9.86 10.25 -5.56
CA LEU A 134 9.99 9.22 -6.59
C LEU A 134 10.08 7.83 -5.94
N MET A 135 8.91 7.31 -5.59
CA MET A 135 8.73 6.04 -4.91
C MET A 135 8.05 5.04 -5.86
N THR A 136 8.58 3.82 -5.89
CA THR A 136 8.16 2.80 -6.85
C THR A 136 6.81 2.14 -6.49
N GLU A 137 6.38 2.28 -5.24
CA GLU A 137 5.12 1.79 -4.70
C GLU A 137 3.91 2.48 -5.33
N ALA A 138 4.00 3.78 -5.62
CA ALA A 138 2.87 4.56 -6.12
C ALA A 138 2.36 4.03 -7.46
N PHE A 139 3.25 3.77 -8.41
CA PHE A 139 2.88 3.21 -9.71
C PHE A 139 2.35 1.78 -9.59
N GLY A 140 3.02 0.93 -8.80
CA GLY A 140 2.56 -0.44 -8.55
C GLY A 140 1.15 -0.46 -7.93
N LEU A 141 0.88 0.42 -6.97
CA LEU A 141 -0.42 0.57 -6.32
C LEU A 141 -1.50 1.05 -7.28
N PHE A 142 -1.17 2.04 -8.12
CA PHE A 142 -2.05 2.52 -9.18
C PHE A 142 -2.45 1.38 -10.12
N CYS A 143 -1.49 0.59 -10.61
CA CYS A 143 -1.75 -0.56 -11.47
C CYS A 143 -2.59 -1.63 -10.76
N ALA A 144 -2.30 -1.94 -9.50
CA ALA A 144 -3.06 -2.92 -8.73
C ALA A 144 -4.53 -2.50 -8.53
N LEU A 145 -4.77 -1.23 -8.23
CA LEU A 145 -6.12 -0.68 -8.06
C LEU A 145 -6.87 -0.52 -9.38
N MET A 146 -6.19 -0.09 -10.45
CA MET A 146 -6.77 -0.03 -11.80
C MET A 146 -7.20 -1.43 -12.25
N GLY A 147 -6.32 -2.42 -12.08
CA GLY A 147 -6.65 -3.82 -12.36
C GLY A 147 -7.87 -4.28 -11.56
N THR A 148 -7.93 -3.96 -10.27
CA THR A 148 -9.08 -4.30 -9.41
C THR A 148 -10.38 -3.63 -9.90
N LEU A 149 -10.35 -2.37 -10.33
CA LEU A 149 -11.51 -1.69 -10.92
C LEU A 149 -11.98 -2.36 -12.21
N LEU A 150 -11.05 -2.64 -13.12
CA LEU A 150 -11.37 -3.28 -14.38
C LEU A 150 -11.95 -4.68 -14.15
N LEU A 151 -11.45 -5.43 -13.17
CA LEU A 151 -12.01 -6.71 -12.74
C LEU A 151 -13.48 -6.56 -12.33
N ILE A 152 -13.79 -5.53 -11.54
CA ILE A 152 -15.15 -5.27 -11.06
C ILE A 152 -16.11 -4.94 -12.20
N ILE A 153 -15.68 -4.03 -13.08
CA ILE A 153 -16.48 -3.65 -14.24
C ILE A 153 -16.68 -4.88 -15.13
N SER A 154 -15.66 -5.73 -15.29
CA SER A 154 -15.76 -6.96 -16.08
C SER A 154 -16.86 -7.89 -15.56
N PHE A 155 -17.09 -7.96 -14.24
CA PHE A 155 -18.18 -8.75 -13.67
C PHE A 155 -19.56 -8.13 -13.88
N LYS A 156 -19.65 -6.80 -14.00
CA LYS A 156 -20.93 -6.11 -14.22
C LYS A 156 -21.35 -6.12 -15.68
N VAL A 157 -20.40 -6.02 -16.61
CA VAL A 157 -20.69 -5.92 -18.05
C VAL A 157 -20.55 -7.30 -18.69
N LYS A 158 -21.69 -7.92 -19.06
CA LYS A 158 -21.72 -9.27 -19.65
C LYS A 158 -20.79 -9.36 -20.87
N LYS A 159 -19.97 -10.42 -20.93
CA LYS A 159 -19.11 -10.82 -22.07
C LYS A 159 -17.89 -9.94 -22.41
N HIS A 160 -17.42 -9.04 -21.54
CA HIS A 160 -16.22 -8.24 -21.84
C HIS A 160 -14.92 -8.91 -21.38
N SER A 161 -14.51 -9.98 -22.09
CA SER A 161 -13.22 -10.65 -21.87
C SER A 161 -12.02 -9.71 -21.99
N ILE A 162 -12.14 -8.66 -22.80
CA ILE A 162 -11.12 -7.60 -22.94
C ILE A 162 -10.89 -6.90 -21.60
N LEU A 163 -11.96 -6.51 -20.88
CA LEU A 163 -11.82 -5.86 -19.57
C LEU A 163 -11.11 -6.77 -18.57
N LEU A 164 -11.43 -8.06 -18.60
CA LEU A 164 -10.77 -9.05 -17.76
C LEU A 164 -9.27 -9.19 -18.07
N ILE A 165 -8.92 -9.25 -19.35
CA ILE A 165 -7.53 -9.33 -19.81
C ILE A 165 -6.77 -8.05 -19.45
N THR A 166 -7.37 -6.87 -19.66
CA THR A 166 -6.73 -5.60 -19.28
C THR A 166 -6.54 -5.51 -17.77
N SER A 167 -7.50 -6.00 -16.98
CA SER A 167 -7.37 -6.10 -15.52
C SER A 167 -6.14 -6.90 -15.12
N THR A 168 -5.96 -8.10 -15.68
CA THR A 168 -4.82 -8.94 -15.33
C THR A 168 -3.50 -8.41 -15.86
N LEU A 169 -3.49 -7.70 -16.99
CA LEU A 169 -2.31 -6.98 -17.47
C LEU A 169 -1.86 -5.91 -16.46
N PHE A 170 -2.79 -5.07 -15.98
CA PHE A 170 -2.48 -4.07 -14.96
C PHE A 170 -1.97 -4.70 -13.65
N MET A 171 -2.60 -5.78 -13.19
CA MET A 171 -2.11 -6.52 -12.02
C MET A 171 -0.71 -7.13 -12.27
N GLY A 172 -0.44 -7.64 -13.47
CA GLY A 172 0.88 -8.13 -13.87
C GLY A 172 1.96 -7.04 -13.87
N ILE A 173 1.61 -5.84 -14.35
CA ILE A 173 2.47 -4.64 -14.27
C ILE A 173 2.73 -4.26 -12.81
N ALA A 174 1.73 -4.37 -11.93
CA ALA A 174 1.93 -4.14 -10.50
C ALA A 174 2.97 -5.12 -9.91
N ILE A 175 2.89 -6.42 -10.26
CA ILE A 175 3.84 -7.45 -9.81
C ILE A 175 5.28 -7.10 -10.22
N ILE A 176 5.50 -6.71 -11.48
CA ILE A 176 6.85 -6.33 -11.95
C ILE A 176 7.27 -4.92 -11.55
N SER A 177 6.40 -4.15 -10.89
CA SER A 177 6.78 -2.88 -10.24
C SER A 177 7.26 -3.15 -8.83
N ARG A 178 6.53 -4.00 -8.09
CA ARG A 178 6.88 -4.44 -6.74
C ARG A 178 6.41 -5.88 -6.51
N LEU A 179 7.35 -6.76 -6.16
CA LEU A 179 7.09 -8.21 -6.03
C LEU A 179 6.06 -8.58 -4.95
N TYR A 180 5.74 -7.71 -3.98
CA TYR A 180 4.64 -7.99 -3.02
C TYR A 180 3.29 -8.19 -3.69
N PHE A 181 3.07 -7.54 -4.83
CA PHE A 181 1.83 -7.68 -5.57
C PHE A 181 1.70 -9.07 -6.20
N LEU A 182 2.71 -9.95 -6.07
CA LEU A 182 2.59 -11.36 -6.43
C LEU A 182 1.39 -12.02 -5.75
N CYS A 183 0.96 -11.54 -4.58
CA CYS A 183 -0.27 -12.00 -3.92
C CYS A 183 -1.56 -11.78 -4.75
N LEU A 184 -1.56 -10.87 -5.73
CA LEU A 184 -2.71 -10.64 -6.62
C LEU A 184 -2.96 -11.86 -7.52
N ALA A 185 -1.91 -12.57 -7.93
CA ALA A 185 -2.02 -13.76 -8.79
C ALA A 185 -2.85 -14.90 -8.18
N PRO A 186 -2.49 -15.45 -7.01
CA PRO A 186 -3.30 -16.48 -6.36
C PRO A 186 -4.67 -15.95 -5.91
N SER A 187 -4.78 -14.66 -5.58
CA SER A 187 -6.07 -14.05 -5.23
C SER A 187 -7.05 -14.01 -6.39
N PHE A 188 -6.56 -13.64 -7.58
CA PHE A 188 -7.34 -13.65 -8.81
C PHE A 188 -7.76 -15.07 -9.18
N PHE A 189 -6.83 -16.02 -9.11
CA PHE A 189 -7.09 -17.43 -9.37
C PHE A 189 -8.18 -17.99 -8.45
N MET A 190 -8.07 -17.75 -7.13
CA MET A 190 -9.06 -18.20 -6.16
C MET A 190 -10.44 -17.59 -6.38
N LEU A 191 -10.51 -16.30 -6.70
CA LEU A 191 -11.78 -15.64 -7.01
C LEU A 191 -12.44 -16.27 -8.25
N MET A 192 -11.67 -16.50 -9.31
CA MET A 192 -12.15 -17.12 -10.54
C MET A 192 -12.61 -18.56 -10.31
N PHE A 193 -11.86 -19.33 -9.52
CA PHE A 193 -12.22 -20.69 -9.14
C PHE A 193 -13.56 -20.72 -8.38
N GLN A 194 -13.72 -19.86 -7.36
CA GLN A 194 -14.97 -19.75 -6.59
C GLN A 194 -16.15 -19.34 -7.50
N LYS A 195 -15.95 -18.38 -8.38
CA LYS A 195 -16.96 -17.92 -9.32
C LYS A 195 -17.41 -19.02 -10.28
N LYS A 196 -16.47 -19.86 -10.75
CA LYS A 196 -16.77 -21.00 -11.61
C LYS A 196 -17.64 -22.04 -10.90
N LEU A 197 -17.30 -22.38 -9.66
CA LEU A 197 -18.09 -23.31 -8.84
C LEU A 197 -19.52 -22.81 -8.63
N SER A 198 -19.73 -21.49 -8.59
CA SER A 198 -21.06 -20.89 -8.40
C SER A 198 -21.92 -20.80 -9.67
N THR A 199 -21.47 -21.31 -10.84
CA THR A 199 -22.14 -21.21 -12.16
C THR A 199 -22.51 -19.79 -12.63
N SER A 200 -22.00 -18.76 -11.95
CA SER A 200 -22.38 -17.35 -12.18
C SER A 200 -21.50 -16.62 -13.20
N LEU A 201 -20.53 -17.31 -13.82
CA LEU A 201 -19.59 -16.69 -14.76
C LEU A 201 -20.19 -16.55 -16.15
N SER A 202 -20.18 -15.33 -16.67
CA SER A 202 -20.44 -15.05 -18.08
C SER A 202 -19.20 -15.21 -18.98
N PHE A 203 -18.05 -15.54 -18.39
CA PHE A 203 -16.77 -15.67 -19.10
C PHE A 203 -16.51 -17.09 -19.62
N THR A 204 -15.90 -17.18 -20.79
CA THR A 204 -15.41 -18.44 -21.37
C THR A 204 -14.21 -18.99 -20.60
N TYR A 205 -14.02 -20.32 -20.61
CA TYR A 205 -12.86 -20.95 -19.98
C TYR A 205 -11.53 -20.44 -20.56
N SER A 206 -11.47 -20.25 -21.88
CA SER A 206 -10.33 -19.67 -22.59
C SER A 206 -9.99 -18.28 -22.08
N SER A 207 -10.98 -17.40 -21.88
CA SER A 207 -10.72 -16.05 -21.35
C SER A 207 -10.12 -16.05 -19.93
N ILE A 208 -10.54 -16.98 -19.07
CA ILE A 208 -9.98 -17.11 -17.71
C ILE A 208 -8.54 -17.63 -17.78
N LEU A 209 -8.28 -18.62 -18.64
CA LEU A 209 -6.94 -19.18 -18.84
C LEU A 209 -5.97 -18.12 -19.39
N ILE A 210 -6.38 -17.41 -20.45
CA ILE A 210 -5.60 -16.30 -21.02
C ILE A 210 -5.35 -15.21 -19.97
N ALA A 211 -6.35 -14.83 -19.17
CA ALA A 211 -6.19 -13.83 -18.13
C ALA A 211 -5.15 -14.24 -17.07
N ASN A 212 -5.12 -15.51 -16.65
CA ASN A 212 -4.11 -16.02 -15.72
C ASN A 212 -2.71 -16.03 -16.34
N ILE A 213 -2.58 -16.41 -17.62
CA ILE A 213 -1.30 -16.34 -18.33
C ILE A 213 -0.80 -14.89 -18.37
N ILE A 214 -1.65 -13.95 -18.78
CA ILE A 214 -1.30 -12.52 -18.87
C ILE A 214 -0.92 -11.94 -17.51
N LEU A 215 -1.56 -12.37 -16.43
CA LEU A 215 -1.25 -11.92 -15.07
C LEU A 215 0.20 -12.25 -14.66
N ILE A 216 0.63 -13.47 -14.96
CA ILE A 216 1.92 -14.02 -14.50
C ILE A 216 3.03 -13.80 -15.55
N PHE A 217 2.67 -13.61 -16.82
CA PHE A 217 3.60 -13.48 -17.93
C PHE A 217 4.67 -12.40 -17.75
N PRO A 218 4.35 -11.15 -17.30
CA PRO A 218 5.38 -10.14 -17.06
C PRO A 218 6.42 -10.60 -16.04
N PHE A 219 5.98 -11.24 -14.95
CA PHE A 219 6.86 -11.75 -13.91
C PHE A 219 7.73 -12.90 -14.41
N LEU A 220 7.14 -13.90 -15.09
CA LEU A 220 7.92 -15.02 -15.65
C LEU A 220 8.92 -14.57 -16.70
N SER A 221 8.54 -13.63 -17.56
CA SER A 221 9.46 -13.06 -18.56
C SER A 221 10.66 -12.40 -17.89
N LEU A 222 10.42 -11.67 -16.80
CA LEU A 222 11.48 -11.04 -16.02
C LEU A 222 12.38 -12.09 -15.35
N CYS A 223 11.79 -13.14 -14.76
CA CYS A 223 12.55 -14.25 -14.17
C CYS A 223 13.43 -14.95 -15.20
N LEU A 224 12.96 -15.14 -16.44
CA LEU A 224 13.75 -15.71 -17.53
C LEU A 224 14.90 -14.79 -17.95
N ILE A 225 14.67 -13.48 -18.01
CA ILE A 225 15.71 -12.50 -18.35
C ILE A 225 16.79 -12.45 -17.26
N TRP A 226 16.40 -12.50 -15.99
CA TRP A 226 17.30 -12.44 -14.85
C TRP A 226 17.97 -13.77 -14.51
N GLY A 227 17.43 -14.90 -14.97
CA GLY A 227 17.86 -16.23 -14.55
C GLY A 227 17.43 -16.57 -13.11
N GLY A 228 16.40 -15.89 -12.59
CA GLY A 228 15.93 -15.98 -11.21
C GLY A 228 14.98 -14.84 -10.85
N ILE A 229 14.49 -14.81 -9.61
CA ILE A 229 13.55 -13.77 -9.13
C ILE A 229 14.24 -12.42 -8.88
N ILE A 230 15.57 -12.44 -8.72
CA ILE A 230 16.39 -11.29 -8.37
C ILE A 230 17.29 -10.94 -9.57
N PRO A 231 17.43 -9.66 -9.94
CA PRO A 231 18.32 -9.22 -10.99
C PRO A 231 19.78 -9.57 -10.67
N PRO A 232 20.55 -10.05 -11.67
CA PRO A 232 21.91 -10.52 -11.44
C PRO A 232 22.86 -9.40 -10.99
N SER A 233 22.60 -8.15 -11.40
CA SER A 233 23.45 -7.02 -11.01
C SER A 233 23.27 -6.65 -9.52
N TYR A 234 22.06 -6.80 -8.97
CA TYR A 234 21.81 -6.65 -7.54
C TYR A 234 22.59 -7.68 -6.72
N TYR A 235 22.60 -8.95 -7.16
CA TYR A 235 23.35 -10.01 -6.49
C TYR A 235 24.85 -9.74 -6.44
N LYS A 236 25.43 -9.14 -7.50
CA LYS A 236 26.86 -8.81 -7.51
C LYS A 236 27.23 -7.75 -6.47
N VAL A 237 26.35 -6.78 -6.24
CA VAL A 237 26.58 -5.68 -5.29
C VAL A 237 26.29 -6.12 -3.85
N HIS A 238 25.33 -7.04 -3.66
CA HIS A 238 24.84 -7.44 -2.34
C HIS A 238 25.06 -8.92 -2.03
N SER A 239 26.08 -9.56 -2.63
CA SER A 239 26.40 -10.99 -2.53
C SER A 239 26.61 -11.50 -1.09
N ALA A 240 26.82 -10.61 -0.13
CA ALA A 240 26.91 -10.92 1.29
C ALA A 240 25.55 -11.21 1.97
N GLN A 241 24.42 -10.90 1.31
CA GLN A 241 23.09 -11.16 1.82
C GLN A 241 22.61 -12.52 1.28
N ASN A 242 22.42 -13.51 2.17
CA ASN A 242 21.85 -14.82 1.85
C ASN A 242 20.38 -14.70 1.37
N LEU A 243 20.19 -14.31 0.11
CA LEU A 243 18.90 -14.08 -0.54
C LEU A 243 18.31 -15.42 -1.02
N HIS A 244 17.75 -16.20 -0.09
CA HIS A 244 17.09 -17.47 -0.41
C HIS A 244 15.58 -17.41 -0.08
N LEU A 245 14.81 -18.39 -0.54
CA LEU A 245 13.48 -18.66 0.02
C LEU A 245 13.68 -19.55 1.24
N ALA A 246 13.25 -19.08 2.41
CA ALA A 246 13.31 -19.84 3.65
C ALA A 246 12.21 -19.38 4.58
N LEU A 247 11.85 -20.24 5.53
CA LEU A 247 10.88 -19.91 6.55
C LEU A 247 11.40 -18.76 7.42
N ASN A 248 10.66 -17.65 7.46
CA ASN A 248 11.00 -16.45 8.19
C ASN A 248 9.83 -16.01 9.07
N PHE A 249 9.63 -16.74 10.15
CA PHE A 249 8.57 -16.45 11.11
C PHE A 249 8.67 -15.04 11.73
N PRO A 250 9.85 -14.51 12.10
CA PRO A 250 9.98 -13.14 12.62
C PRO A 250 9.44 -12.06 11.68
N ARG A 251 9.62 -12.23 10.37
CA ARG A 251 9.08 -11.33 9.35
C ARG A 251 7.57 -11.35 9.32
N PHE A 252 6.96 -12.53 9.37
CA PHE A 252 5.51 -12.67 9.50
C PHE A 252 4.97 -11.97 10.76
N ILE A 253 5.65 -12.13 11.90
CA ILE A 253 5.24 -11.43 13.13
C ILE A 253 5.37 -9.91 12.99
N SER A 254 6.44 -9.42 12.36
CA SER A 254 6.61 -7.99 12.09
C SER A 254 5.47 -7.43 11.25
N VAL A 255 5.09 -8.15 10.20
CA VAL A 255 3.98 -7.79 9.32
C VAL A 255 2.65 -7.80 10.07
N LEU A 256 2.43 -8.78 10.96
CA LEU A 256 1.28 -8.75 11.86
C LEU A 256 1.32 -7.51 12.74
N MET A 257 2.42 -7.21 13.42
CA MET A 257 2.56 -5.99 14.24
C MET A 257 2.15 -4.73 13.45
N TYR A 258 2.64 -4.56 12.23
CA TYR A 258 2.21 -3.45 11.36
C TYR A 258 0.71 -3.48 11.11
N LEU A 259 0.14 -4.65 10.83
CA LEU A 259 -1.29 -4.80 10.53
C LEU A 259 -2.14 -4.34 11.70
N GLY A 260 -1.75 -4.70 12.92
CA GLY A 260 -2.38 -4.26 14.15
C GLY A 260 -2.25 -2.77 14.37
N ALA A 261 -1.07 -2.19 14.11
CA ALA A 261 -0.87 -0.75 14.20
C ALA A 261 -1.85 0.00 13.28
N TYR A 262 -1.94 -0.39 12.01
CA TYR A 262 -2.85 0.19 11.04
C TYR A 262 -4.34 -0.04 11.40
N LEU A 263 -4.69 -1.20 11.94
CA LEU A 263 -6.09 -1.54 12.26
C LEU A 263 -6.55 -1.06 13.63
N SER A 264 -5.64 -0.70 14.52
CA SER A 264 -5.94 -0.27 15.88
C SER A 264 -6.96 0.87 15.96
N PRO A 265 -6.97 1.89 15.07
CA PRO A 265 -8.00 2.93 15.12
C PRO A 265 -9.39 2.36 14.81
N ILE A 266 -9.47 1.45 13.84
CA ILE A 266 -10.72 0.86 13.37
C ILE A 266 -11.31 -0.06 14.43
N ILE A 267 -10.49 -0.91 15.05
CA ILE A 267 -10.96 -1.78 16.14
C ILE A 267 -11.41 -0.95 17.33
N THR A 268 -10.63 0.04 17.75
CA THR A 268 -10.98 0.91 18.88
C THR A 268 -12.35 1.53 18.67
N LEU A 269 -12.63 2.05 17.47
CA LEU A 269 -13.93 2.59 17.10
C LEU A 269 -15.06 1.56 17.12
N GLN A 270 -14.80 0.33 16.70
CA GLN A 270 -15.80 -0.74 16.75
C GLN A 270 -16.10 -1.22 18.17
N LEU A 271 -15.09 -1.29 19.05
CA LEU A 271 -15.27 -1.66 20.45
C LEU A 271 -16.13 -0.61 21.18
N ILE A 272 -15.89 0.68 20.92
CA ILE A 272 -16.70 1.79 21.43
C ILE A 272 -18.16 1.67 20.98
N GLN A 273 -18.39 1.29 19.71
CA GLN A 273 -19.74 1.18 19.15
C GLN A 273 -20.56 0.02 19.71
N LYS A 274 -19.90 -1.04 20.17
CA LYS A 274 -20.57 -2.21 20.75
C LYS A 274 -20.98 -2.00 22.20
N GLU A 275 -20.93 -0.76 22.70
CA GLU A 275 -21.28 -0.40 24.08
C GLU A 275 -20.54 -1.24 25.13
N ILE A 276 -19.35 -1.73 24.77
CA ILE A 276 -18.41 -2.17 25.79
C ILE A 276 -18.11 -0.91 26.58
N LYS A 277 -18.46 -0.89 27.88
CA LYS A 277 -18.14 0.21 28.81
C LYS A 277 -16.63 0.30 29.00
N ILE A 278 -15.94 0.71 27.93
CA ILE A 278 -14.53 1.01 27.93
C ILE A 278 -14.46 2.48 28.34
N GLU A 279 -13.77 2.74 29.45
CA GLU A 279 -13.56 4.11 29.90
C GLU A 279 -12.87 4.93 28.79
N ILE A 280 -13.26 6.20 28.64
CA ILE A 280 -12.63 7.14 27.70
C ILE A 280 -11.11 7.19 27.90
N LYS A 281 -10.64 7.02 29.15
CA LYS A 281 -9.22 6.89 29.48
C LYS A 281 -8.56 5.72 28.78
N THR A 282 -9.17 4.54 28.78
CA THR A 282 -8.66 3.35 28.09
C THR A 282 -8.62 3.57 26.59
N ILE A 283 -9.62 4.25 26.01
CA ILE A 283 -9.63 4.61 24.58
C ILE A 283 -8.49 5.57 24.25
N ILE A 284 -8.29 6.62 25.05
CA ILE A 284 -7.20 7.57 24.88
C ILE A 284 -5.84 6.88 25.05
N ILE A 285 -5.71 5.98 26.02
CA ILE A 285 -4.50 5.18 26.22
C ILE A 285 -4.26 4.30 24.99
N LEU A 286 -5.26 3.58 24.48
CA LEU A 286 -5.15 2.80 23.24
C LEU A 286 -4.78 3.67 22.04
N LEU A 287 -5.23 4.93 22.02
CA LEU A 287 -4.95 5.90 20.99
C LEU A 287 -3.51 6.39 21.04
N ILE A 288 -3.06 6.82 22.22
CA ILE A 288 -1.68 7.20 22.49
C ILE A 288 -0.77 6.02 22.19
N ILE A 289 -1.14 4.82 22.64
CA ILE A 289 -0.45 3.57 22.35
C ILE A 289 -0.39 3.33 20.84
N SER A 290 -1.48 3.50 20.09
CA SER A 290 -1.47 3.32 18.63
C SER A 290 -0.58 4.33 17.91
N VAL A 291 -0.61 5.60 18.32
CA VAL A 291 0.23 6.67 17.75
C VAL A 291 1.70 6.45 18.14
N PHE A 292 1.97 6.01 19.36
CA PHE A 292 3.32 5.66 19.83
C PHE A 292 3.85 4.41 19.15
N ILE A 293 3.06 3.34 19.01
CA ILE A 293 3.43 2.15 18.22
C ILE A 293 3.77 2.58 16.80
N PHE A 294 2.89 3.38 16.19
CA PHE A 294 3.08 3.83 14.82
C PHE A 294 4.37 4.66 14.68
N SER A 295 4.62 5.56 15.63
CA SER A 295 5.83 6.40 15.66
C SER A 295 7.09 5.58 15.96
N TYR A 296 7.05 4.67 16.93
CA TYR A 296 8.17 3.82 17.34
C TYR A 296 8.58 2.86 16.23
N VAL A 297 7.60 2.20 15.60
CA VAL A 297 7.84 1.26 14.50
C VAL A 297 8.34 1.99 13.24
N TYR A 298 7.84 3.20 12.98
CA TYR A 298 8.33 4.06 11.89
C TYR A 298 9.77 4.54 12.13
N VAL A 299 10.11 4.88 13.37
CA VAL A 299 11.44 5.38 13.76
C VAL A 299 12.50 4.26 13.86
N TRP A 300 12.11 3.05 14.28
CA TRP A 300 13.05 1.91 14.43
C TRP A 300 13.45 1.22 13.12
N ASN A 301 12.58 1.21 12.11
CA ASN A 301 12.89 0.55 10.83
C ASN A 301 13.53 1.47 9.80
N ILE A 302 13.60 2.78 10.07
CA ILE A 302 14.38 3.73 9.30
C ILE A 302 15.76 3.79 9.95
N ASP A 303 16.64 2.88 9.55
CA ASP A 303 18.04 2.79 9.99
C ASP A 303 18.91 3.89 9.30
N THR A 304 18.38 5.11 9.22
CA THR A 304 19.06 6.23 8.58
C THR A 304 19.24 7.33 9.61
N THR A 305 20.46 7.41 10.15
CA THR A 305 21.16 8.70 10.34
C THR A 305 20.24 9.88 10.66
N PHE A 306 19.50 9.83 11.78
CA PHE A 306 18.87 11.03 12.31
C PHE A 306 19.99 12.05 12.55
N THR A 307 19.91 13.20 11.88
CA THR A 307 20.80 14.33 12.11
C THR A 307 20.84 14.64 13.61
N LYS A 308 22.06 14.85 14.12
CA LYS A 308 22.42 14.94 15.55
C LYS A 308 21.74 16.08 16.34
N SER A 309 20.76 16.79 15.79
CA SER A 309 20.16 17.96 16.42
C SER A 309 18.68 18.13 16.05
N GLY A 310 17.81 18.12 17.07
CA GLY A 310 16.39 18.46 16.92
C GLY A 310 15.51 17.89 18.03
N LEU A 311 14.35 18.51 18.26
CA LEU A 311 13.34 18.05 19.23
C LEU A 311 12.92 16.59 18.98
N ILE A 312 12.86 16.17 17.71
CA ILE A 312 12.50 14.80 17.31
C ILE A 312 13.62 13.81 17.67
N ASN A 313 14.90 14.18 17.55
CA ASN A 313 16.01 13.34 17.99
C ASN A 313 16.11 13.29 19.52
N TYR A 314 15.79 14.39 20.22
CA TYR A 314 15.65 14.40 21.68
C TYR A 314 14.51 13.47 22.15
N ILE A 315 13.36 13.51 21.47
CA ILE A 315 12.22 12.63 21.73
C ILE A 315 12.57 11.18 21.38
N ASP A 316 13.20 10.92 20.22
CA ASP A 316 13.64 9.58 19.79
C ASP A 316 14.67 9.00 20.77
N GLN A 317 15.71 9.75 21.15
CA GLN A 317 16.69 9.31 22.15
C GLN A 317 16.04 9.05 23.50
N LYS A 318 15.10 9.91 23.97
CA LYS A 318 14.35 9.67 25.21
C LYS A 318 13.39 8.48 25.11
N ILE A 319 12.82 8.20 23.93
CA ILE A 319 11.95 7.05 23.67
C ILE A 319 12.77 5.75 23.55
N ARG A 320 13.96 5.79 22.95
CA ARG A 320 14.93 4.69 22.98
C ARG A 320 15.43 4.43 24.40
N PHE A 321 15.52 5.48 25.23
CA PHE A 321 15.81 5.38 26.67
C PHE A 321 14.63 4.87 27.50
N LEU A 322 13.39 5.01 27.02
CA LEU A 322 12.20 4.44 27.63
C LEU A 322 12.20 2.93 27.38
N ASN A 323 13.00 2.25 28.22
CA ASN A 323 13.13 0.83 28.50
C ASN A 323 12.63 -0.14 27.40
N PRO A 324 13.48 -1.03 26.83
CA PRO A 324 13.05 -2.04 25.83
C PRO A 324 11.77 -2.81 26.20
N THR A 325 11.46 -2.94 27.50
CA THR A 325 10.18 -3.47 28.00
C THR A 325 8.94 -2.77 27.43
N ILE A 326 8.96 -1.43 27.29
CA ILE A 326 7.86 -0.65 26.72
C ILE A 326 7.70 -0.99 25.23
N GLY A 327 8.81 -1.07 24.49
CA GLY A 327 8.81 -1.53 23.09
C GLY A 327 8.24 -2.95 22.93
N TYR A 328 8.59 -3.87 23.83
CA TYR A 328 8.01 -5.22 23.83
C TYR A 328 6.50 -5.21 24.15
N ILE A 329 6.05 -4.42 25.14
CA ILE A 329 4.60 -4.29 25.44
C ILE A 329 3.85 -3.81 24.20
N PHE A 330 4.38 -2.81 23.50
CA PHE A 330 3.82 -2.29 22.26
C PHE A 330 3.79 -3.32 21.14
N TYR A 331 4.86 -4.09 20.99
CA TYR A 331 4.96 -5.19 20.05
C TYR A 331 3.88 -6.25 20.30
N PHE A 332 3.78 -6.74 21.53
CA PHE A 332 2.76 -7.73 21.94
C PHE A 332 1.34 -7.19 21.73
N PHE A 333 1.10 -5.93 22.10
CA PHE A 333 -0.21 -5.31 21.96
C PHE A 333 -0.63 -5.17 20.49
N SER A 334 0.29 -4.79 19.61
CA SER A 334 0.04 -4.70 18.16
C SER A 334 -0.30 -6.06 17.56
N ILE A 335 0.44 -7.11 17.93
CA ILE A 335 0.14 -8.48 17.48
C ILE A 335 -1.23 -8.91 17.97
N PHE A 336 -1.57 -8.65 19.24
CA PHE A 336 -2.88 -8.96 19.80
C PHE A 336 -4.01 -8.26 19.03
N ILE A 337 -3.87 -6.96 18.75
CA ILE A 337 -4.81 -6.20 17.92
C ILE A 337 -4.95 -6.85 16.53
N SER A 338 -3.85 -7.28 15.94
CA SER A 338 -3.85 -7.92 14.60
C SER A 338 -4.63 -9.21 14.59
N ILE A 339 -4.36 -10.09 15.56
CA ILE A 339 -5.03 -11.39 15.69
C ILE A 339 -6.53 -11.15 15.94
N PHE A 340 -6.86 -10.23 16.84
CA PHE A 340 -8.25 -9.84 17.10
C PHE A 340 -8.93 -9.26 15.86
N SER A 341 -8.22 -8.44 15.09
CA SER A 341 -8.70 -7.89 13.81
C SER A 341 -9.02 -9.00 12.83
N LEU A 342 -8.08 -9.93 12.62
CA LEU A 342 -8.21 -11.02 11.68
C LEU A 342 -9.35 -11.95 12.06
N TYR A 343 -9.49 -12.24 13.36
CA TYR A 343 -10.63 -12.98 13.90
C TYR A 343 -11.95 -12.25 13.63
N TYR A 344 -12.01 -10.94 13.92
CA TYR A 344 -13.20 -10.12 13.68
C TYR A 344 -13.54 -10.03 12.19
N PHE A 345 -12.53 -9.82 11.32
CA PHE A 345 -12.68 -9.84 9.88
C PHE A 345 -13.27 -11.17 9.45
N ASN A 346 -12.70 -12.30 9.87
CA ASN A 346 -13.18 -13.63 9.49
C ASN A 346 -14.64 -13.88 9.95
N LYS A 347 -14.99 -13.45 11.17
CA LYS A 347 -16.36 -13.58 11.69
C LYS A 347 -17.37 -12.79 10.86
N ASN A 348 -17.05 -11.54 10.52
CA ASN A 348 -17.93 -10.68 9.71
C ASN A 348 -17.83 -10.98 8.21
N PHE A 349 -16.76 -11.62 7.76
CA PHE A 349 -16.54 -11.95 6.36
C PHE A 349 -17.67 -12.80 5.80
N LYS A 350 -18.25 -13.71 6.60
CA LYS A 350 -19.46 -14.46 6.19
C LYS A 350 -20.60 -13.58 5.70
N SER A 351 -20.81 -12.40 6.30
CA SER A 351 -21.83 -11.43 5.87
C SER A 351 -21.41 -10.61 4.64
N LEU A 352 -20.10 -10.45 4.43
CA LEU A 352 -19.50 -9.64 3.35
C LEU A 352 -19.16 -10.46 2.09
N LYS A 353 -19.17 -11.79 2.16
CA LYS A 353 -18.91 -12.74 1.05
C LYS A 353 -19.80 -12.54 -0.19
N LYS A 354 -20.86 -11.73 -0.10
CA LYS A 354 -21.70 -11.42 -1.26
C LYS A 354 -21.05 -10.46 -2.27
N ASN A 355 -19.95 -9.81 -1.91
CA ASN A 355 -19.26 -8.86 -2.78
C ASN A 355 -17.90 -9.43 -3.23
N ASP A 356 -17.77 -9.68 -4.53
CA ASP A 356 -16.58 -10.24 -5.16
C ASP A 356 -15.31 -9.43 -4.89
N ILE A 357 -15.45 -8.11 -4.77
CA ILE A 357 -14.36 -7.18 -4.44
C ILE A 357 -13.80 -7.50 -3.07
N ILE A 358 -14.69 -7.71 -2.10
CA ILE A 358 -14.30 -7.96 -0.72
C ILE A 358 -13.63 -9.33 -0.63
N ILE A 359 -14.12 -10.31 -1.39
CA ILE A 359 -13.48 -11.62 -1.51
C ILE A 359 -12.07 -11.49 -2.09
N PHE A 360 -11.91 -10.76 -3.19
CA PHE A 360 -10.61 -10.53 -3.82
C PHE A 360 -9.63 -9.83 -2.88
N CYS A 361 -10.06 -8.75 -2.22
CA CYS A 361 -9.25 -8.01 -1.25
C CYS A 361 -8.86 -8.91 -0.06
N TYR A 362 -9.78 -9.75 0.42
CA TYR A 362 -9.51 -10.69 1.50
C TYR A 362 -8.45 -11.72 1.10
N TYR A 363 -8.59 -12.35 -0.07
CA TYR A 363 -7.56 -13.26 -0.58
C TYR A 363 -6.22 -12.56 -0.77
N THR A 364 -6.22 -11.31 -1.25
CA THR A 364 -5.00 -10.51 -1.42
C THR A 364 -4.24 -10.34 -0.11
N ILE A 365 -4.96 -10.01 0.98
CA ILE A 365 -4.36 -9.87 2.31
C ILE A 365 -3.86 -11.23 2.83
N VAL A 366 -4.67 -12.29 2.69
CA VAL A 366 -4.28 -13.63 3.16
C VAL A 366 -3.04 -14.14 2.42
N PHE A 367 -3.01 -14.06 1.09
CA PHE A 367 -1.85 -14.48 0.31
C PHE A 367 -0.63 -13.59 0.53
N PHE A 368 -0.82 -12.27 0.76
CA PHE A 368 0.27 -11.42 1.17
C PHE A 368 0.86 -11.88 2.50
N LEU A 369 0.04 -12.14 3.51
CA LEU A 369 0.49 -12.64 4.83
C LEU A 369 1.22 -13.98 4.70
N ILE A 370 0.71 -14.91 3.89
CA ILE A 370 1.36 -16.20 3.62
C ILE A 370 2.72 -15.98 2.95
N LEU A 371 2.79 -15.09 1.97
CA LEU A 371 4.04 -14.78 1.26
C LEU A 371 5.14 -14.34 2.22
N GLN A 372 4.79 -13.56 3.26
CA GLN A 372 5.76 -13.09 4.28
C GLN A 372 6.38 -14.21 5.11
N ILE A 373 5.79 -15.41 5.16
CA ILE A 373 6.35 -16.57 5.87
C ILE A 373 7.50 -17.19 5.07
N PHE A 374 7.44 -17.15 3.74
CA PHE A 374 8.34 -17.90 2.85
C PHE A 374 9.53 -17.10 2.31
N ILE A 375 9.64 -15.83 2.68
CA ILE A 375 10.72 -14.94 2.23
C ILE A 375 11.82 -14.92 3.28
N SER A 376 13.00 -15.49 2.98
CA SER A 376 14.12 -15.45 3.91
C SER A 376 14.71 -14.05 4.06
N GLY A 377 15.26 -13.80 5.25
CA GLY A 377 16.10 -12.63 5.53
C GLY A 377 15.40 -11.27 5.43
N ASN A 378 16.22 -10.22 5.50
CA ASN A 378 15.81 -8.85 5.21
C ASN A 378 15.84 -8.59 3.70
N ASN A 379 15.28 -9.51 2.92
CA ASN A 379 15.27 -9.42 1.47
C ASN A 379 14.60 -8.11 1.06
N PRO A 380 15.32 -7.14 0.46
CA PRO A 380 14.81 -5.80 0.20
C PRO A 380 13.81 -5.76 -0.96
N PHE A 381 13.75 -6.83 -1.76
CA PHE A 381 12.61 -7.08 -2.65
C PHE A 381 11.32 -7.25 -1.86
N TYR A 382 11.45 -7.53 -0.56
CA TYR A 382 10.38 -7.62 0.39
C TYR A 382 10.56 -6.69 1.63
N GLU A 383 9.92 -5.52 1.64
CA GLU A 383 9.69 -4.53 2.67
C GLU A 383 8.70 -5.05 3.69
N ARG A 384 8.83 -4.48 4.89
CA ARG A 384 8.00 -4.82 6.05
C ARG A 384 6.74 -3.95 6.11
N TYR A 385 6.65 -2.90 5.29
CA TYR A 385 5.56 -1.93 5.34
C TYR A 385 4.33 -2.42 4.57
N LEU A 386 3.16 -2.25 5.18
CA LEU A 386 1.89 -2.75 4.65
C LEU A 386 1.29 -1.90 3.53
N ILE A 387 1.94 -0.82 3.10
CA ILE A 387 1.36 0.14 2.15
C ILE A 387 0.76 -0.54 0.91
N HIS A 388 1.44 -1.56 0.41
CA HIS A 388 1.05 -2.37 -0.73
C HIS A 388 -0.33 -3.04 -0.58
N ILE A 389 -0.70 -3.44 0.63
CA ILE A 389 -1.99 -4.08 0.92
C ILE A 389 -3.03 -3.14 1.53
N LEU A 390 -2.63 -1.92 1.94
CA LEU A 390 -3.51 -1.00 2.64
C LEU A 390 -4.79 -0.67 1.87
N PRO A 391 -4.77 -0.39 0.55
CA PRO A 391 -6.01 -0.13 -0.16
C PRO A 391 -6.98 -1.31 -0.10
N PHE A 392 -6.50 -2.55 -0.20
CA PHE A 392 -7.34 -3.75 -0.10
C PHE A 392 -7.93 -3.90 1.31
N LEU A 393 -7.13 -3.64 2.34
CA LEU A 393 -7.57 -3.61 3.73
C LEU A 393 -8.63 -2.53 3.95
N TRP A 394 -8.41 -1.33 3.43
CA TRP A 394 -9.31 -0.19 3.51
C TRP A 394 -10.59 -0.40 2.73
N ILE A 395 -10.55 -1.08 1.57
CA ILE A 395 -11.76 -1.50 0.86
C ILE A 395 -12.61 -2.42 1.74
N ILE A 396 -12.02 -3.40 2.43
CA ILE A 396 -12.77 -4.26 3.36
C ILE A 396 -13.35 -3.40 4.50
N CYS A 397 -12.52 -2.57 5.14
CA CYS A 397 -12.93 -1.73 6.26
C CYS A 397 -14.04 -0.74 5.89
N GLY A 398 -13.92 -0.04 4.76
CA GLY A 398 -14.91 0.92 4.28
C GLY A 398 -16.25 0.29 3.89
N ASN A 399 -16.29 -1.04 3.72
CA ASN A 399 -17.53 -1.79 3.55
C ASN A 399 -18.08 -2.38 4.86
N MET A 400 -17.36 -2.23 5.98
CA MET A 400 -17.88 -2.53 7.31
C MET A 400 -18.80 -1.42 7.80
N LYS A 401 -19.87 -1.79 8.49
CA LYS A 401 -20.77 -0.82 9.13
C LYS A 401 -20.11 -0.32 10.42
N PHE A 402 -19.43 0.83 10.36
CA PHE A 402 -19.01 1.55 11.55
C PHE A 402 -19.55 2.99 11.56
N LYS A 403 -19.92 3.48 12.75
CA LYS A 403 -20.25 4.90 13.00
C LYS A 403 -18.97 5.72 12.94
N LYS A 404 -18.95 6.76 12.10
CA LYS A 404 -17.86 7.74 12.08
C LYS A 404 -18.04 8.66 13.28
N THR A 405 -17.33 8.38 14.36
CA THR A 405 -17.34 9.24 15.56
C THR A 405 -16.34 10.38 15.38
N ILE A 406 -16.37 11.40 16.25
CA ILE A 406 -15.35 12.46 16.28
C ILE A 406 -13.93 11.85 16.33
N LEU A 407 -13.78 10.79 17.13
CA LEU A 407 -12.51 10.07 17.26
C LEU A 407 -11.98 9.54 15.91
N PHE A 408 -12.86 9.04 15.03
CA PHE A 408 -12.46 8.61 13.68
C PHE A 408 -11.82 9.76 12.91
N TYR A 409 -12.42 10.94 12.91
CA TYR A 409 -11.85 12.10 12.21
C TYR A 409 -10.56 12.60 12.84
N VAL A 410 -10.44 12.56 14.18
CA VAL A 410 -9.18 12.86 14.87
C VAL A 410 -8.06 11.92 14.42
N PHE A 411 -8.34 10.62 14.28
CA PHE A 411 -7.37 9.66 13.74
C PHE A 411 -6.96 9.98 12.30
N ILE A 412 -7.93 10.26 11.43
CA ILE A 412 -7.64 10.63 10.03
C ILE A 412 -6.75 11.88 10.01
N LEU A 413 -7.10 12.93 10.74
CA LEU A 413 -6.34 14.18 10.78
C LEU A 413 -4.94 13.97 11.35
N ALA A 414 -4.79 13.19 12.43
CA ALA A 414 -3.50 12.86 13.00
C ALA A 414 -2.62 12.10 11.99
N GLY A 415 -3.18 11.12 11.28
CA GLY A 415 -2.45 10.36 10.27
C GLY A 415 -1.96 11.23 9.10
N ILE A 416 -2.81 12.15 8.64
CA ILE A 416 -2.44 13.13 7.61
C ILE A 416 -1.33 14.05 8.13
N PHE A 417 -1.50 14.62 9.33
CA PHE A 417 -0.54 15.54 9.92
C PHE A 417 0.85 14.88 10.07
N ILE A 418 0.90 13.67 10.63
CA ILE A 418 2.14 12.89 10.76
C ILE A 418 2.74 12.63 9.38
N GLY A 419 1.93 12.26 8.39
CA GLY A 419 2.45 12.02 7.05
C GLY A 419 2.97 13.27 6.36
N GLN A 420 2.35 14.42 6.57
CA GLN A 420 2.84 15.70 6.04
C GLN A 420 4.16 16.07 6.72
N LEU A 421 4.29 15.92 8.04
CA LEU A 421 5.58 16.09 8.72
C LEU A 421 6.66 15.16 8.16
N ALA A 422 6.30 13.89 7.88
CA ALA A 422 7.22 12.91 7.31
C ALA A 422 7.67 13.22 5.88
N LEU A 423 6.83 13.89 5.09
CA LEU A 423 7.21 14.43 3.77
C LEU A 423 8.11 15.67 3.93
N TRP A 424 7.63 16.67 4.66
CA TRP A 424 8.29 17.98 4.76
C TRP A 424 9.63 17.95 5.48
N ARG A 425 9.92 16.96 6.33
CA ARG A 425 11.25 16.79 6.91
C ARG A 425 12.37 16.77 5.85
N TRP A 426 12.09 16.16 4.69
CA TRP A 426 13.07 16.03 3.60
C TRP A 426 13.37 17.34 2.89
N TYR A 427 12.53 18.36 3.07
CA TYR A 427 12.80 19.71 2.57
C TYR A 427 13.74 20.47 3.51
N PHE A 428 13.68 20.19 4.81
CA PHE A 428 14.47 20.87 5.84
C PHE A 428 15.81 20.18 6.15
N GLU A 429 16.03 18.97 5.63
CA GLU A 429 17.34 18.29 5.56
C GLU A 429 18.10 18.72 4.30
#